data_AF-A0A1Q6LSU5-F1
#
_entry.id   AF-A0A1Q6LSU5-F1
#
_cell.length_a   1.000
_cell.length_b   1.000
_cell.length_c   1.000
_cell.angle_alpha   90.00
_cell.angle_beta   90.00
_cell.angle_gamma   90.00
#
_symmetry.space_group_name_H-M   'P 1'
#
loop_
_entity.id
_entity.type
_entity.pdbx_description
1 polymer ?
#
loop_
_entity_poly.entity_id
_entity_poly.type
_entity_poly.pdbx_seq_one_letter_code
_entity_poly.pdbx_strand_id
1 'polypeptide(L)'
;MKGNYIFEYFDEIKFKKCERSLKKYNMFAFKKLIFEFYPKMKEGEFLGDIVSTDEEKNTVSYELTLPADELFTKVHGEIVLHYDIYTNKNIILLKSISPEELFLEGHATELNAYKGVMISKENADKDMFKINLLDLLNK
;
A
#
# COMPACT_ATOMS: atom_id res chain seq x y z
N MET A 1 -27.38 -13.75 1.09
CA MET A 1 -26.81 -12.90 2.15
C MET A 1 -25.48 -12.39 1.62
N LYS A 2 -25.35 -11.10 1.29
CA LYS A 2 -24.04 -10.53 0.94
C LYS A 2 -23.15 -10.67 2.19
N GLY A 3 -22.15 -11.54 2.12
CA GLY A 3 -21.31 -11.89 3.25
C GLY A 3 -20.57 -10.64 3.71
N ASN A 4 -20.76 -10.25 4.97
CA ASN A 4 -20.07 -9.12 5.55
C ASN A 4 -18.64 -9.60 5.87
N TYR A 5 -17.67 -9.30 5.00
CA TYR A 5 -16.31 -9.77 5.21
C TYR A 5 -15.67 -9.06 6.41
N ILE A 6 -14.94 -9.82 7.22
CA ILE A 6 -14.25 -9.31 8.40
C ILE A 6 -12.78 -9.07 8.03
N PHE A 7 -12.26 -7.89 8.37
CA PHE A 7 -10.84 -7.60 8.22
C PHE A 7 -10.06 -8.17 9.40
N GLU A 8 -9.07 -8.99 9.11
CA GLU A 8 -8.02 -9.42 10.03
C GLU A 8 -6.67 -8.90 9.55
N TYR A 9 -5.68 -8.86 10.43
CA TYR A 9 -4.33 -8.40 10.11
C TYR A 9 -3.35 -9.54 10.36
N PHE A 10 -2.43 -9.75 9.43
CA PHE A 10 -1.31 -10.66 9.66
C PHE A 10 -0.36 -10.10 10.75
N ASP A 11 -0.03 -8.82 10.65
CA ASP A 11 0.69 -8.05 11.67
C ASP A 11 0.00 -6.70 11.85
N GLU A 12 -0.90 -6.60 12.84
CA GLU A 12 -1.69 -5.39 13.10
C GLU A 12 -0.80 -4.18 13.42
N ILE A 13 0.30 -4.38 14.12
CA ILE A 13 1.17 -3.28 14.57
C ILE A 13 1.89 -2.69 13.38
N LYS A 14 2.51 -3.53 12.54
CA LYS A 14 3.21 -3.06 11.34
C LYS A 14 2.22 -2.45 10.35
N PHE A 15 1.10 -3.11 10.10
CA PHE A 15 0.11 -2.61 9.15
C PHE A 15 -0.41 -1.22 9.55
N LYS A 16 -0.75 -1.02 10.83
CA LYS A 16 -1.21 0.30 11.31
C LYS A 16 -0.13 1.36 11.25
N LYS A 17 1.16 1.01 11.41
CA LYS A 17 2.26 1.96 11.18
C LYS A 17 2.32 2.39 9.72
N CYS A 18 2.25 1.42 8.80
CA CYS A 18 2.23 1.72 7.37
C CYS A 18 1.01 2.54 6.96
N GLU A 19 -0.18 2.21 7.48
CA GLU A 19 -1.42 2.95 7.22
C GLU A 19 -1.35 4.40 7.72
N ARG A 20 -0.75 4.64 8.90
CA ARG A 20 -0.53 6.00 9.43
C ARG A 20 0.42 6.81 8.57
N SER A 21 1.51 6.19 8.11
CA SER A 21 2.43 6.83 7.17
C SER A 21 1.76 7.10 5.83
N LEU A 22 1.00 6.16 5.29
CA LEU A 22 0.21 6.35 4.08
C LEU A 22 -0.72 7.54 4.23
N LYS A 23 -1.42 7.67 5.37
CA LYS A 23 -2.27 8.84 5.66
C LYS A 23 -1.50 10.15 5.69
N LYS A 24 -0.29 10.18 6.27
CA LYS A 24 0.55 11.38 6.37
C LYS A 24 1.13 11.80 5.02
N TYR A 25 1.49 10.82 4.20
CA TYR A 25 2.37 11.00 3.07
C TYR A 25 1.69 10.85 1.70
N ASN A 26 0.64 10.05 1.64
CA ASN A 26 -0.21 9.92 0.47
C ASN A 26 -1.68 9.85 0.89
N MET A 27 -2.22 11.04 1.23
CA MET A 27 -3.60 11.17 1.68
C MET A 27 -4.61 10.73 0.61
N PHE A 28 -4.28 10.88 -0.68
CA PHE A 28 -5.16 10.47 -1.78
C PHE A 28 -5.33 8.95 -1.81
N ALA A 29 -4.23 8.19 -1.80
CA ALA A 29 -4.24 6.73 -1.71
C ALA A 29 -4.98 6.26 -0.45
N PHE A 30 -4.71 6.89 0.70
CA PHE A 30 -5.38 6.56 1.96
C PHE A 30 -6.90 6.77 1.90
N LYS A 31 -7.36 7.89 1.34
CA LYS A 31 -8.81 8.15 1.19
C LYS A 31 -9.48 7.11 0.31
N LYS A 32 -8.88 6.76 -0.83
CA LYS A 32 -9.45 5.72 -1.70
C LYS A 32 -9.47 4.35 -1.03
N LEU A 33 -8.42 3.99 -0.30
CA LEU A 33 -8.37 2.77 0.49
C LEU A 33 -9.54 2.67 1.47
N ILE A 34 -9.77 3.72 2.27
CA ILE A 34 -10.81 3.73 3.32
C ILE A 34 -12.22 3.87 2.75
N PHE A 35 -12.43 4.75 1.78
CA PHE A 35 -13.77 5.12 1.32
C PHE A 35 -14.26 4.34 0.11
N GLU A 36 -13.36 3.80 -0.72
CA GLU A 36 -13.75 3.04 -1.92
C GLU A 36 -13.45 1.55 -1.75
N PHE A 37 -12.21 1.21 -1.38
CA PHE A 37 -11.77 -0.19 -1.42
C PHE A 37 -12.28 -1.02 -0.25
N TYR A 38 -12.12 -0.56 0.99
CA TYR A 38 -12.59 -1.30 2.16
C TYR A 38 -14.11 -1.57 2.17
N PRO A 39 -15.00 -0.63 1.80
CA PRO A 39 -16.42 -0.91 1.69
C PRO A 39 -16.73 -1.97 0.63
N LYS A 40 -16.13 -1.86 -0.56
CA LYS A 40 -16.30 -2.84 -1.66
C LYS A 40 -15.84 -4.23 -1.26
N MET A 41 -14.67 -4.33 -0.65
CA MET A 41 -14.12 -5.58 -0.10
C MET A 41 -15.06 -6.20 0.93
N LYS A 42 -15.64 -5.39 1.84
CA LYS A 42 -16.64 -5.86 2.81
C LYS A 42 -17.92 -6.39 2.18
N GLU A 43 -18.31 -5.84 1.04
CA GLU A 43 -19.47 -6.28 0.27
C GLU A 43 -19.20 -7.56 -0.56
N GLY A 44 -17.94 -7.99 -0.66
CA GLY A 44 -17.50 -9.15 -1.44
C GLY A 44 -17.00 -8.81 -2.85
N GLU A 45 -16.79 -7.53 -3.16
CA GLU A 45 -16.10 -7.09 -4.38
C GLU A 45 -14.59 -7.00 -4.09
N PHE A 46 -13.85 -8.00 -4.57
CA PHE A 46 -12.40 -8.04 -4.43
C PHE A 46 -11.74 -7.36 -5.61
N LEU A 47 -10.84 -6.43 -5.31
CA LEU A 47 -10.21 -5.52 -6.27
C LEU A 47 -8.71 -5.80 -6.32
N GLY A 48 -8.14 -5.79 -7.52
CA GLY A 48 -6.73 -6.04 -7.74
C GLY A 48 -6.47 -7.33 -8.51
N ASP A 49 -5.20 -7.66 -8.65
CA ASP A 49 -4.74 -8.82 -9.40
C ASP A 49 -4.54 -10.03 -8.48
N ILE A 50 -4.90 -11.21 -8.96
CA ILE A 50 -4.73 -12.47 -8.23
C ILE A 50 -3.29 -12.93 -8.42
N VAL A 51 -2.54 -13.01 -7.32
CA VAL A 51 -1.12 -13.39 -7.33
C VAL A 51 -0.95 -14.89 -7.14
N SER A 52 -1.77 -15.48 -6.27
CA SER A 52 -1.74 -16.91 -6.00
C SER A 52 -3.08 -17.43 -5.49
N THR A 53 -3.36 -18.70 -5.80
CA THR A 53 -4.53 -19.42 -5.28
C THR A 53 -4.03 -20.70 -4.60
N ASP A 54 -4.24 -20.79 -3.29
CA ASP A 54 -3.95 -21.99 -2.51
C ASP A 54 -5.25 -22.80 -2.33
N GLU A 55 -5.36 -23.88 -3.09
CA GLU A 55 -6.53 -24.78 -3.05
C GLU A 55 -6.64 -25.54 -1.71
N GLU A 56 -5.52 -25.88 -1.08
CA GLU A 56 -5.50 -26.62 0.20
C GLU A 56 -6.10 -25.80 1.36
N LYS A 57 -5.89 -24.48 1.35
CA LYS A 57 -6.35 -23.56 2.41
C LYS A 57 -7.59 -22.77 2.01
N ASN A 58 -8.06 -22.91 0.76
CA ASN A 58 -9.07 -22.04 0.16
C ASN A 58 -8.73 -20.56 0.39
N THR A 59 -7.51 -20.19 0.02
CA THR A 59 -6.99 -18.84 0.19
C THR A 59 -6.62 -18.28 -1.17
N VAL A 60 -7.08 -17.07 -1.46
CA VAL A 60 -6.72 -16.35 -2.68
C VAL A 60 -5.98 -15.08 -2.29
N SER A 61 -4.75 -14.93 -2.77
CA SER A 61 -3.91 -13.76 -2.49
C SER A 61 -4.11 -12.72 -3.58
N TYR A 62 -4.34 -11.47 -3.17
CA TYR A 62 -4.56 -10.33 -4.04
C TYR A 62 -3.53 -9.24 -3.80
N GLU A 63 -3.15 -8.59 -4.90
CA GLU A 63 -2.38 -7.35 -4.91
C GLU A 63 -3.23 -6.23 -5.48
N LEU A 64 -3.48 -5.20 -4.67
CA LEU A 64 -4.23 -4.02 -5.08
C LEU A 64 -3.32 -2.80 -5.16
N THR A 65 -3.05 -2.35 -6.38
CA THR A 65 -2.36 -1.08 -6.61
C THR A 65 -3.22 0.10 -6.21
N LEU A 66 -2.74 0.88 -5.25
CA LEU A 66 -3.33 2.13 -4.81
C LEU A 66 -2.83 3.28 -5.68
N PRO A 67 -3.69 4.23 -6.04
CA PRO A 67 -3.30 5.33 -6.89
C PRO A 67 -2.41 6.32 -6.11
N ALA A 68 -1.24 6.59 -6.67
CA ALA A 68 -0.24 7.49 -6.13
C ALA A 68 0.24 8.49 -7.20
N ASP A 69 0.89 9.58 -6.76
CA ASP A 69 1.46 10.56 -7.67
C ASP A 69 2.55 9.92 -8.55
N GLU A 70 2.59 10.27 -9.84
CA GLU A 70 3.55 9.67 -10.79
C GLU A 70 5.01 9.83 -10.36
N LEU A 71 5.36 10.97 -9.78
CA LEU A 71 6.71 11.23 -9.26
C LEU A 71 7.05 10.30 -8.10
N PHE A 72 6.08 10.05 -7.20
CA PHE A 72 6.26 9.11 -6.11
C PHE A 72 6.44 7.69 -6.65
N THR A 73 5.57 7.26 -7.58
CA THR A 73 5.63 5.94 -8.21
C THR A 73 6.95 5.68 -8.91
N LYS A 74 7.51 6.69 -9.61
CA LYS A 74 8.80 6.55 -10.29
C LYS A 74 9.99 6.49 -9.33
N VAL A 75 9.91 7.14 -8.17
CA VAL A 75 11.02 7.17 -7.20
C VAL A 75 10.98 5.95 -6.28
N HIS A 76 9.81 5.62 -5.73
CA HIS A 76 9.62 4.61 -4.68
C HIS A 76 8.92 3.33 -5.15
N GLY A 77 8.35 3.33 -6.34
CA GLY A 77 7.50 2.25 -6.83
C GLY A 77 6.02 2.48 -6.52
N GLU A 78 5.18 1.59 -7.05
CA GLU A 78 3.74 1.62 -6.82
C GLU A 78 3.40 1.28 -5.37
N ILE A 79 2.33 1.89 -4.86
CA ILE A 79 1.80 1.55 -3.54
C ILE A 79 0.88 0.36 -3.72
N VAL A 80 1.24 -0.80 -3.17
CA VAL A 80 0.47 -2.04 -3.34
C VAL A 80 0.00 -2.56 -2.00
N LEU A 81 -1.30 -2.77 -1.86
CA LEU A 81 -1.90 -3.46 -0.72
C LEU A 81 -1.90 -4.97 -0.98
N HIS A 82 -1.23 -5.72 -0.12
CA HIS A 82 -1.21 -7.17 -0.12
C HIS A 82 -2.26 -7.71 0.85
N TYR A 83 -3.19 -8.53 0.37
CA TYR A 83 -4.20 -9.13 1.21
C TYR A 83 -4.64 -10.51 0.72
N ASP A 84 -5.03 -11.37 1.66
CA ASP A 84 -5.52 -12.70 1.38
C ASP A 84 -7.01 -12.81 1.71
N ILE A 85 -7.71 -13.64 0.96
CA ILE A 85 -9.13 -13.89 1.15
C ILE A 85 -9.31 -15.35 1.53
N TYR A 86 -9.88 -15.57 2.70
CA TYR A 86 -10.35 -16.88 3.14
C TYR A 86 -11.82 -17.04 2.79
N THR A 87 -12.10 -17.63 1.63
CA THR A 87 -13.48 -17.87 1.13
C THR A 87 -14.29 -18.74 2.08
N ASN A 88 -13.65 -19.62 2.85
CA ASN A 88 -14.32 -20.48 3.83
C ASN A 88 -14.84 -19.72 5.06
N LYS A 89 -14.20 -18.60 5.42
CA LYS A 89 -14.46 -17.88 6.68
C LYS A 89 -15.01 -16.47 6.46
N ASN A 90 -15.11 -16.01 5.21
CA ASN A 90 -15.40 -14.62 4.86
C ASN A 90 -14.45 -13.63 5.59
N ILE A 91 -13.16 -13.98 5.64
CA ILE A 91 -12.13 -13.15 6.27
C ILE A 91 -11.22 -12.60 5.17
N ILE A 92 -10.92 -11.31 5.28
CA ILE A 92 -9.92 -10.61 4.48
C ILE A 92 -8.73 -10.33 5.40
N LEU A 93 -7.62 -11.03 5.17
CA LEU A 93 -6.40 -10.89 5.93
C LEU A 93 -5.48 -9.87 5.25
N LEU A 94 -5.40 -8.68 5.82
CA LEU A 94 -4.49 -7.63 5.39
C LEU A 94 -3.06 -8.00 5.81
N LYS A 95 -2.16 -8.18 4.83
CA LYS A 95 -0.76 -8.57 5.06
C LYS A 95 0.13 -7.36 5.28
N SER A 96 0.28 -6.55 4.23
CA SER A 96 1.22 -5.42 4.21
C SER A 96 0.86 -4.42 3.13
N ILE A 97 1.50 -3.25 3.19
CA ILE A 97 1.44 -2.21 2.17
C ILE A 97 2.87 -1.98 1.69
N SER A 98 3.15 -2.27 0.43
CA SER A 98 4.43 -1.93 -0.22
C SER A 98 4.38 -0.49 -0.73
N PRO A 99 5.50 0.27 -0.71
CA PRO A 99 6.82 -0.07 -0.18
C PRO A 99 6.89 0.01 1.36
N GLU A 100 7.08 -1.13 2.04
CA GLU A 100 6.95 -1.23 3.51
C GLU A 100 8.04 -0.45 4.24
N GLU A 101 9.28 -0.52 3.76
CA GLU A 101 10.45 0.14 4.37
C GLU A 101 10.26 1.65 4.48
N LEU A 102 9.82 2.30 3.39
CA LEU A 102 9.57 3.74 3.35
C LEU A 102 8.47 4.15 4.34
N PHE A 103 7.39 3.37 4.41
CA PHE A 103 6.28 3.69 5.31
C PHE A 103 6.64 3.44 6.78
N LEU A 104 7.41 2.39 7.08
CA LEU A 104 7.89 2.14 8.44
C LEU A 104 8.89 3.22 8.88
N GLU A 105 9.81 3.61 8.00
CA GLU A 105 10.77 4.68 8.25
C GLU A 105 10.05 6.02 8.48
N GLY A 106 9.08 6.36 7.63
CA GLY A 106 8.31 7.59 7.76
C GLY A 106 7.38 7.63 8.98
N HIS A 107 7.03 6.47 9.55
CA HIS A 107 6.36 6.43 10.84
C HIS A 107 7.36 6.70 11.97
N ALA A 108 8.56 6.13 11.88
CA ALA A 108 9.58 6.24 12.92
C ALA A 108 10.20 7.65 12.97
N THR A 109 10.44 8.25 11.81
CA THR A 109 11.05 9.57 11.69
C THR A 109 10.38 10.38 10.60
N GLU A 110 10.25 11.69 10.81
CA GLU A 110 9.67 12.54 9.77
C GLU A 110 10.57 12.56 8.53
N LEU A 111 10.03 12.07 7.40
CA LEU A 111 10.65 12.18 6.09
C LEU A 111 10.65 13.63 5.61
N ASN A 112 11.78 14.03 5.02
CA ASN A 112 11.90 15.32 4.36
C ASN A 112 11.34 15.21 2.94
N ALA A 113 10.90 16.33 2.38
CA ALA A 113 10.51 16.43 0.98
C ALA A 113 11.63 17.11 0.19
N TYR A 114 12.03 16.53 -0.94
CA TYR A 114 12.91 17.11 -1.93
C TYR A 114 12.15 17.28 -3.24
N LYS A 115 12.05 18.52 -3.74
CA LYS A 115 11.28 18.88 -4.95
C LYS A 115 9.84 18.32 -4.96
N GLY A 116 9.19 18.33 -3.80
CA GLY A 116 7.81 17.85 -3.64
C GLY A 116 7.65 16.33 -3.51
N VAL A 117 8.74 15.55 -3.59
CA VAL A 117 8.75 14.10 -3.39
C VAL A 117 9.42 13.79 -2.06
N MET A 118 8.87 12.85 -1.29
CA MET A 118 9.50 12.45 -0.04
C MET A 118 10.70 11.57 -0.28
N ILE A 119 11.74 11.78 0.53
CA ILE A 119 12.98 11.02 0.46
C ILE A 119 13.10 10.18 1.73
N SER A 120 13.51 8.93 1.56
CA SER A 120 13.99 8.11 2.69
C SER A 120 15.21 8.78 3.32
N LYS A 121 15.42 8.63 4.63
CA LYS A 121 16.66 9.09 5.27
C LYS A 121 17.79 8.11 4.99
N GLU A 122 17.48 6.81 4.96
CA GLU A 122 18.46 5.78 4.68
C GLU A 122 18.98 5.82 3.24
N ASN A 123 18.13 6.14 2.25
CA ASN A 123 18.51 6.19 0.84
C ASN A 123 18.34 7.60 0.22
N ALA A 124 18.49 8.66 1.03
CA ALA A 124 18.29 10.04 0.61
C ALA A 124 19.04 10.39 -0.68
N ASP A 125 20.31 10.00 -0.80
CA ASP A 125 21.14 10.28 -1.98
C ASP A 125 20.62 9.59 -3.24
N LYS A 126 20.13 8.35 -3.12
CA LYS A 126 19.58 7.57 -4.23
C LYS A 126 18.24 8.16 -4.69
N ASP A 127 17.40 8.57 -3.75
CA ASP A 127 16.11 9.19 -4.05
C ASP A 127 16.31 10.56 -4.70
N MET A 128 17.21 11.39 -4.17
CA MET A 128 17.59 12.67 -4.78
C MET A 128 18.18 12.47 -6.19
N PHE A 129 19.03 11.45 -6.39
CA PHE A 129 19.58 11.13 -7.71
C PHE A 129 18.47 10.77 -8.71
N LYS A 130 17.53 9.90 -8.33
CA LYS A 130 16.38 9.55 -9.18
C LYS A 130 15.53 10.76 -9.53
N ILE A 131 15.22 11.60 -8.54
CA ILE A 131 14.44 12.83 -8.75
C ILE A 131 15.16 13.76 -9.74
N ASN A 132 16.46 13.98 -9.55
CA ASN A 132 17.26 14.81 -10.45
C ASN A 132 17.37 14.23 -11.85
N LEU A 133 17.48 12.90 -11.98
CA LEU A 133 17.49 12.23 -13.28
C LEU A 133 16.16 12.40 -14.01
N LEU A 134 15.03 12.23 -13.30
CA LEU A 134 13.69 12.43 -13.87
C LEU A 134 13.47 13.88 -14.30
N ASP A 135 13.92 14.84 -13.51
CA ASP A 135 13.86 16.27 -13.88
C ASP A 135 14.69 16.59 -15.13
N LEU A 136 15.83 15.91 -15.32
CA LEU A 136 16.65 16.07 -16.52
C LEU A 136 16.03 15.43 -17.76
N LEU A 137 15.30 14.31 -17.60
CA LEU A 137 14.63 13.60 -18.69
C LEU A 137 13.32 14.27 -19.13
N ASN A 138 12.65 14.99 -18.22
CA ASN A 138 11.44 15.76 -18.51
C ASN A 138 11.74 17.17 -19.09
N LYS A 139 13.01 17.48 -19.34
CA LYS A 139 13.51 18.74 -19.89
C LYS A 139 13.84 18.59 -21.37
#